data_AF-A0A0G0XLQ0-F1
#
_entry.id   AF-A0A0G0XLQ0-F1
#
_cell.length_a   1.000
_cell.length_b   1.000
_cell.length_c   1.000
_cell.angle_alpha   90.00
_cell.angle_beta   90.00
_cell.angle_gamma   90.00
#
_symmetry.space_group_name_H-M   'P 1'
#
loop_
_entity.id
_entity.type
_entity.pdbx_description
1 polymer ?
#
loop_
_entity_poly.entity_id
_entity_poly.type
_entity_poly.pdbx_seq_one_letter_code
_entity_poly.pdbx_strand_id
1 'polypeptide(L)'
;RINFSQSSVTEFFGWIGIGFVLLGYALLVFHIFDSTDWRYHALNVLGSIGIVIDAFAQRNWQPAVLNTIWFFLAFFALFSSFLF
;
A
#
# COMPACT_ATOMS: atom_id res chain seq x y z
N ARG A 1 -14.11 -25.66 2.56
CA ARG A 1 -15.17 -24.80 1.99
C ARG A 1 -14.76 -23.37 2.27
N ILE A 2 -14.08 -22.71 1.33
CA ILE A 2 -13.64 -21.32 1.51
C ILE A 2 -14.89 -20.45 1.36
N ASN A 3 -15.34 -19.87 2.47
CA ASN A 3 -16.49 -18.97 2.48
C ASN A 3 -16.04 -17.59 2.01
N PHE A 4 -16.14 -17.35 0.71
CA PHE A 4 -15.96 -16.02 0.13
C PHE A 4 -17.27 -15.23 0.26
N SER A 5 -17.56 -14.68 1.44
CA SER A 5 -18.51 -13.55 1.53
C SER A 5 -17.73 -12.23 1.41
N GLN A 6 -16.83 -12.17 0.42
CA GLN A 6 -16.10 -10.94 0.10
C GLN A 6 -17.11 -9.94 -0.47
N SER A 7 -17.03 -8.69 -0.04
CA SER A 7 -17.59 -7.63 -0.89
C SER A 7 -16.63 -7.45 -2.07
N SER A 8 -17.10 -7.59 -3.31
CA SER A 8 -16.26 -7.35 -4.51
C SER A 8 -15.56 -5.99 -4.50
N VAL A 9 -16.08 -5.05 -3.70
CA VAL A 9 -15.51 -3.72 -3.46
C VAL A 9 -14.17 -3.78 -2.71
N THR A 10 -14.08 -4.52 -1.60
CA THR A 10 -12.82 -4.58 -0.80
C THR A 10 -11.71 -5.29 -1.57
N GLU A 11 -12.05 -6.36 -2.29
CA GLU A 11 -11.10 -7.07 -3.15
C GLU A 11 -10.57 -6.15 -4.27
N PHE A 12 -11.43 -5.33 -4.87
CA PHE A 12 -11.04 -4.33 -5.86
C PHE A 12 -10.05 -3.30 -5.28
N PHE A 13 -10.29 -2.80 -4.06
CA PHE A 13 -9.34 -1.93 -3.36
C PHE A 13 -8.02 -2.64 -3.05
N GLY A 14 -8.05 -3.92 -2.67
CA GLY A 14 -6.86 -4.73 -2.46
C GLY A 14 -5.99 -4.82 -3.72
N TRP A 15 -6.59 -5.14 -4.86
CA TRP A 15 -5.88 -5.23 -6.15
C TRP A 15 -5.33 -3.89 -6.63
N ILE A 16 -6.09 -2.80 -6.51
CA ILE A 16 -5.57 -1.45 -6.77
C ILE A 16 -4.39 -1.14 -5.84
N GLY A 17 -4.51 -1.51 -4.57
CA GLY A 17 -3.47 -1.31 -3.57
C GLY A 17 -2.16 -1.99 -3.96
N ILE A 18 -2.23 -3.27 -4.35
CA ILE A 18 -1.10 -4.03 -4.90
C ILE A 18 -0.52 -3.31 -6.12
N GLY A 19 -1.38 -2.84 -7.05
CA GLY A 19 -0.96 -2.09 -8.22
C GLY A 19 -0.14 -0.85 -7.88
N PHE A 20 -0.55 -0.07 -6.88
CA PHE A 20 0.19 1.12 -6.44
C PHE A 20 1.53 0.79 -5.77
N VAL A 21 1.58 -0.23 -4.90
CA VAL A 21 2.85 -0.65 -4.27
C VAL A 21 3.84 -1.11 -5.35
N LEU A 22 3.39 -1.96 -6.28
CA LEU A 22 4.24 -2.46 -7.36
C LEU A 22 4.66 -1.38 -8.35
N LEU A 23 3.77 -0.43 -8.66
CA LEU A 23 4.09 0.72 -9.49
C LEU A 23 5.15 1.58 -8.79
N GLY A 24 4.99 1.87 -7.51
CA GLY A 24 5.98 2.61 -6.72
C GLY A 24 7.34 1.92 -6.74
N TYR A 25 7.37 0.61 -6.49
CA TYR A 25 8.60 -0.18 -6.55
C TYR A 25 9.23 -0.21 -7.95
N ALA A 26 8.41 -0.36 -9.01
CA ALA A 26 8.90 -0.33 -10.38
C ALA A 26 9.56 1.01 -10.70
N LEU A 27 8.89 2.13 -10.39
CA LEU A 27 9.43 3.48 -10.62
C LEU A 27 10.72 3.73 -9.81
N LEU A 28 10.84 3.17 -8.61
CA LEU A 28 12.05 3.21 -7.81
C LEU A 28 13.21 2.44 -8.48
N VAL A 29 12.98 1.18 -8.88
CA VAL A 29 14.02 0.32 -9.47
C VAL A 29 14.44 0.79 -10.86
N PHE A 30 13.53 1.39 -11.63
CA PHE A 30 13.86 2.03 -12.91
C PHE A 30 14.51 3.41 -12.75
N HIS A 31 14.83 3.84 -11.52
CA HIS A 31 15.43 5.15 -11.22
C HIS A 31 14.61 6.33 -11.75
N ILE A 32 13.29 6.17 -11.87
CA ILE A 32 12.36 7.26 -12.22
C ILE A 32 12.05 8.08 -10.96
N PHE A 33 11.90 7.40 -9.81
CA PHE A 33 11.82 8.00 -8.48
C PHE A 33 12.99 7.52 -7.62
N ASP A 34 13.38 8.36 -6.66
CA ASP A 34 14.32 7.99 -5.61
C ASP A 34 13.58 7.56 -4.32
N SER A 35 14.30 6.92 -3.40
CA SER A 35 13.74 6.48 -2.12
C SER A 35 13.33 7.62 -1.18
N THR A 36 13.62 8.87 -1.54
CA THR A 36 13.22 10.09 -0.84
C THR A 36 12.14 10.86 -1.59
N ASP A 37 11.68 10.37 -2.75
CA ASP A 37 10.68 11.05 -3.56
C ASP A 37 9.30 10.94 -2.90
N TRP A 38 8.63 12.09 -2.70
CA TRP A 38 7.30 12.13 -2.11
C TRP A 38 6.28 11.30 -2.93
N ARG A 39 6.44 11.20 -4.26
CA ARG A 39 5.53 10.43 -5.13
C ARG A 39 5.66 8.93 -4.87
N TYR A 40 6.88 8.46 -4.63
CA TYR A 40 7.14 7.07 -4.25
C TYR A 40 6.46 6.74 -2.91
N HIS A 41 6.61 7.61 -1.92
CA HIS A 41 5.96 7.41 -0.62
C HIS A 41 4.43 7.53 -0.70
N ALA A 42 3.89 8.45 -1.51
CA ALA A 42 2.47 8.59 -1.73
C ALA A 42 1.84 7.33 -2.36
N LEU A 43 2.49 6.74 -3.36
CA LEU A 43 2.06 5.46 -3.97
C LEU A 43 2.04 4.34 -2.93
N ASN A 44 3.06 4.24 -2.08
CA ASN A 44 3.12 3.24 -1.02
C ASN A 44 2.05 3.46 0.06
N VAL A 45 1.76 4.72 0.44
CA VAL A 45 0.68 5.05 1.37
C VAL A 45 -0.67 4.62 0.82
N LEU A 46 -1.00 5.03 -0.42
CA LEU A 46 -2.26 4.69 -1.06
C LEU A 46 -2.38 3.17 -1.28
N GLY A 47 -1.28 2.55 -1.69
CA GLY A 47 -1.18 1.10 -1.90
C GLY A 47 -1.46 0.30 -0.63
N SER A 48 -0.78 0.65 0.46
CA SER A 48 -0.96 0.02 1.76
C SER A 48 -2.38 0.16 2.29
N ILE A 49 -3.05 1.31 2.12
CA ILE A 49 -4.45 1.49 2.56
C ILE A 49 -5.36 0.48 1.86
N GLY A 50 -5.24 0.32 0.53
CA GLY A 50 -6.06 -0.63 -0.23
C GLY A 50 -5.89 -2.07 0.24
N ILE A 51 -4.64 -2.50 0.46
CA ILE A 51 -4.33 -3.85 0.94
C ILE A 51 -4.81 -4.05 2.38
N VAL A 52 -4.67 -3.04 3.26
CA VAL A 52 -5.18 -3.08 4.63
C VAL A 52 -6.70 -3.27 4.64
N ILE A 53 -7.44 -2.48 3.86
CA ILE A 53 -8.92 -2.60 3.76
C ILE A 53 -9.34 -4.02 3.39
N ASP A 54 -8.71 -4.59 2.36
CA ASP A 54 -9.00 -5.96 1.91
C ASP A 54 -8.60 -7.01 2.96
N ALA A 55 -7.40 -6.89 3.52
CA ALA A 55 -6.87 -7.81 4.53
C ALA A 55 -7.72 -7.86 5.80
N PHE A 56 -8.19 -6.72 6.30
CA PHE A 56 -9.09 -6.67 7.45
C PHE A 56 -10.47 -7.28 7.12
N ALA A 57 -11.01 -7.02 5.93
CA ALA A 57 -12.27 -7.63 5.49
C ALA A 57 -12.18 -9.16 5.43
N GLN A 58 -11.02 -9.69 5.01
CA GLN A 58 -10.73 -11.12 4.93
C GLN A 58 -10.24 -11.74 6.24
N ARG A 59 -10.03 -10.94 7.30
CA ARG A 59 -9.33 -11.35 8.54
C ARG A 59 -7.98 -12.00 8.28
N ASN A 60 -7.31 -11.57 7.21
CA ASN A 60 -5.98 -12.02 6.84
C ASN A 60 -4.94 -11.13 7.54
N TRP A 61 -4.50 -11.57 8.71
CA TRP A 61 -3.71 -10.74 9.62
C TRP A 61 -2.29 -10.47 9.12
N GLN A 62 -1.70 -11.37 8.32
CA GLN A 62 -0.35 -11.22 7.79
C GLN A 62 -0.21 -9.97 6.89
N PRO A 63 -1.00 -9.80 5.82
CA PRO A 63 -0.98 -8.58 5.02
C PRO A 63 -1.51 -7.36 5.79
N ALA A 64 -2.46 -7.54 6.71
CA ALA A 64 -2.99 -6.42 7.51
C ALA A 64 -1.88 -5.78 8.37
N VAL A 65 -1.13 -6.59 9.12
CA VAL A 65 -0.02 -6.11 9.96
C VAL A 65 1.10 -5.53 9.11
N LEU A 66 1.52 -6.24 8.06
CA LEU A 66 2.59 -5.78 7.17
C LEU A 66 2.28 -4.40 6.57
N ASN A 67 1.11 -4.25 5.95
CA ASN A 67 0.76 -3.02 5.24
C ASN A 67 0.36 -1.90 6.19
N THR A 68 -0.08 -2.20 7.41
CA THR A 68 -0.26 -1.17 8.45
C THR A 68 1.07 -0.56 8.87
N ILE A 69 2.10 -1.40 9.12
CA ILE A 69 3.44 -0.91 9.43
C ILE A 69 4.02 -0.14 8.23
N TRP A 70 3.88 -0.71 7.02
CA TRP A 70 4.36 -0.08 5.80
C TRP A 70 3.70 1.28 5.54
N PHE A 71 2.39 1.38 5.79
CA PHE A 71 1.65 2.64 5.73
C PHE A 71 2.29 3.70 6.64
N PHE A 72 2.57 3.38 7.90
CA PHE A 72 3.18 4.35 8.81
C PHE A 72 4.58 4.77 8.34
N LEU A 73 5.42 3.82 7.93
CA LEU A 73 6.76 4.13 7.39
C LEU A 73 6.68 5.06 6.17
N ALA A 74 5.83 4.72 5.19
CA ALA A 74 5.64 5.54 4.00
C ALA A 74 5.01 6.90 4.32
N PHE A 75 4.08 6.96 5.27
CA PHE A 75 3.41 8.19 5.69
C PHE A 75 4.40 9.16 6.37
N PHE A 76 5.24 8.66 7.28
CA PHE A 76 6.27 9.49 7.91
C PHE A 76 7.30 9.98 6.89
N ALA A 77 7.73 9.11 5.96
CA ALA A 77 8.66 9.51 4.91
C ALA A 77 8.04 10.54 3.95
N LEU A 78 6.77 10.38 3.59
CA LEU A 78 6.01 11.34 2.80
C LEU A 78 5.98 12.71 3.47
N PHE A 79 5.62 12.76 4.75
CA PHE A 79 5.55 14.02 5.50
C PHE A 79 6.94 14.65 5.66
N SER A 80 7.96 13.83 5.91
CA SER A 80 9.35 14.29 5.99
C SER A 80 9.85 14.89 4.67
N SER A 81 9.36 14.41 3.52
CA SER A 81 9.75 14.89 2.19
C SER A 81 9.28 16.32 1.88
N PHE A 82 8.36 16.87 2.69
CA PHE A 82 7.91 18.27 2.58
C PHE A 82 8.51 19.18 3.64
N LEU A 83 9.13 18.61 4.68
CA LEU A 83 9.66 19.35 5.84
C LEU A 83 11.13 19.71 5.67
N PHE A 84 11.84 19.06 4.75
CA PHE A 84 13.26 19.23 4.44
C PHE A 84 13.46 19.22 2.92
#